data_AF-A0A9X9T8A8-F1
#
_entry.id   AF-A0A9X9T8A8-F1
#
_cell.length_a   1.000
_cell.length_b   1.000
_cell.length_c   1.000
_cell.angle_alpha   90.00
_cell.angle_beta   90.00
_cell.angle_gamma   90.00
#
_symmetry.space_group_name_H-M   'P 1'
#
loop_
_entity.id
_entity.type
_entity.pdbx_description
1 polymer ?
#
loop_
_entity_poly.entity_id
_entity_poly.type
_entity_poly.pdbx_seq_one_letter_code
_entity_poly.pdbx_strand_id
1 'polypeptide(L)'
;MHTSWLSYGALILLFAAVSICGCVTDDDACERASSLYEHAEMRISDINWDADPPELADAKLQGAEVDLNEARIIVGAIQPDSGSAKPSTAYALHELVLAKISYVSAAREVATAQIHIMNAEDAAELYQYSDWYLELHAALENLDLARTELSLSDSRMDGINMTLVPVEMRSDVVETQALNANFARLITSLEQSVEIALQG
;
A
#
# COMPACT_ATOMS: atom_id res chain seq x y z
N MET A 1 39.46 32.89 -27.04
CA MET A 1 39.84 32.76 -25.61
C MET A 1 38.56 32.87 -24.78
N HIS A 2 38.30 31.83 -23.98
CA HIS A 2 37.35 31.67 -22.86
C HIS A 2 35.84 31.82 -23.16
N THR A 3 34.99 30.78 -23.16
CA THR A 3 34.56 29.78 -22.13
C THR A 3 33.60 30.31 -21.07
N SER A 4 32.34 29.89 -21.22
CA SER A 4 31.34 29.39 -20.25
C SER A 4 31.03 30.14 -18.94
N TRP A 5 29.73 30.18 -18.59
CA TRP A 5 29.09 29.63 -17.36
C TRP A 5 27.60 30.06 -17.37
N LEU A 6 26.66 29.09 -17.51
CA LEU A 6 25.74 28.59 -16.45
C LEU A 6 24.54 29.54 -16.17
N SER A 7 23.28 29.15 -15.96
CA SER A 7 22.47 27.92 -16.07
C SER A 7 21.15 28.16 -15.28
N TYR A 8 20.14 27.33 -15.52
CA TYR A 8 18.96 27.06 -14.67
C TYR A 8 17.85 28.11 -14.54
N GLY A 9 16.66 27.72 -15.03
CA GLY A 9 15.41 28.35 -14.65
C GLY A 9 14.20 27.79 -15.41
N ALA A 10 13.53 26.81 -14.79
CA ALA A 10 12.18 26.32 -15.10
C ALA A 10 11.99 25.44 -16.35
N LEU A 11 12.45 24.19 -16.24
CA LEU A 11 11.81 23.04 -16.89
C LEU A 11 10.72 22.54 -15.92
N ILE A 12 9.53 23.14 -15.98
CA ILE A 12 8.35 22.68 -15.23
C ILE A 12 7.35 22.13 -16.24
N LEU A 13 7.34 20.79 -16.30
CA LEU A 13 6.20 19.89 -16.52
C LEU A 13 4.98 20.47 -17.24
N LEU A 14 5.02 20.40 -18.57
CA LEU A 14 3.83 20.34 -19.42
C LEU A 14 3.69 18.90 -19.93
N PHE A 15 3.16 18.02 -19.08
CA PHE A 15 2.67 16.69 -19.46
C PHE A 15 1.20 16.52 -19.05
N ALA A 16 0.37 17.48 -19.46
CA ALA A 16 -1.08 17.31 -19.50
C ALA A 16 -1.55 17.64 -20.92
N ALA A 17 -2.40 16.77 -21.47
CA ALA A 17 -2.96 16.81 -22.83
C ALA A 17 -2.06 16.30 -23.96
N VAL A 18 -1.63 15.04 -23.88
CA VAL A 18 -1.57 14.21 -25.09
C VAL A 18 -2.95 13.58 -25.28
N SER A 19 -3.82 14.31 -25.98
CA SER A 19 -5.07 13.78 -26.54
C SER A 19 -4.72 12.88 -27.72
N ILE A 20 -4.37 11.62 -27.46
CA ILE A 20 -4.47 10.57 -28.48
C ILE A 20 -5.95 10.16 -28.48
N CYS A 21 -6.65 10.62 -29.52
CA CYS A 21 -8.01 10.24 -29.87
C CYS A 21 -8.03 8.77 -30.33
N GLY A 22 -7.89 7.85 -29.38
CA GLY A 22 -8.62 6.59 -29.39
C GLY A 22 -9.68 6.74 -28.30
N CYS A 23 -10.94 6.48 -28.60
CA CYS A 23 -11.97 6.43 -27.56
C CYS A 23 -11.61 5.27 -26.63
N VAL A 24 -10.84 5.53 -25.57
CA VAL A 24 -10.70 4.59 -24.46
C VAL A 24 -12.10 4.48 -23.89
N THR A 25 -12.70 3.31 -24.03
CA THR A 25 -13.99 3.05 -23.42
C THR A 25 -13.81 2.88 -21.91
N ASP A 26 -14.88 3.05 -21.14
CA ASP A 26 -14.83 2.78 -19.70
C ASP A 26 -14.41 1.32 -19.42
N ASP A 27 -14.75 0.41 -20.33
CA ASP A 27 -14.35 -1.00 -20.30
C ASP A 27 -12.82 -1.16 -20.47
N ASP A 28 -12.21 -0.49 -21.45
CA ASP A 28 -10.75 -0.51 -21.66
C ASP A 28 -10.00 0.10 -20.45
N ALA A 29 -10.58 1.14 -19.85
CA ALA A 29 -10.02 1.78 -18.66
C ALA A 29 -10.11 0.84 -17.44
N CYS A 30 -11.24 0.16 -17.26
CA CYS A 30 -11.40 -0.85 -16.21
C CYS A 30 -10.41 -2.01 -16.39
N GLU A 31 -10.24 -2.55 -17.60
CA GLU A 31 -9.30 -3.64 -17.86
C GLU A 31 -7.85 -3.25 -17.52
N ARG A 32 -7.43 -2.05 -17.92
CA ARG A 32 -6.10 -1.53 -17.58
C ARG A 32 -5.89 -1.35 -16.09
N ALA A 33 -6.88 -0.79 -15.39
CA ALA A 33 -6.81 -0.62 -13.95
C ALA A 33 -6.82 -1.96 -13.20
N SER A 34 -7.60 -2.94 -13.67
CA SER A 34 -7.61 -4.30 -13.11
C SER A 34 -6.26 -4.98 -13.28
N SER A 35 -5.64 -4.86 -14.45
CA SER A 35 -4.30 -5.43 -14.68
C SER A 35 -3.23 -4.83 -13.75
N LEU A 36 -3.29 -3.53 -13.49
CA LEU A 36 -2.40 -2.87 -12.52
C LEU A 36 -2.70 -3.33 -11.08
N TYR A 37 -3.97 -3.47 -10.72
CA TYR A 37 -4.38 -4.00 -9.43
C TYR A 37 -3.88 -5.44 -9.21
N GLU A 38 -4.08 -6.33 -10.19
CA GLU A 38 -3.59 -7.71 -10.14
C GLU A 38 -2.05 -7.77 -10.05
N HIS A 39 -1.35 -6.89 -10.76
CA HIS A 39 0.11 -6.81 -10.66
C HIS A 39 0.57 -6.36 -9.28
N ALA A 40 -0.10 -5.38 -8.68
CA ALA A 40 0.14 -4.98 -7.29
C ALA A 40 -0.14 -6.14 -6.32
N GLU A 41 -1.22 -6.90 -6.50
CA GLU A 41 -1.53 -8.06 -5.67
C GLU A 41 -0.47 -9.15 -5.79
N MET A 42 0.02 -9.42 -7.00
CA MET A 42 1.12 -10.37 -7.21
C MET A 42 2.34 -9.96 -6.41
N ARG A 43 2.76 -8.69 -6.48
CA ARG A 43 3.90 -8.16 -5.72
C ARG A 43 3.70 -8.29 -4.20
N ILE A 44 2.50 -7.98 -3.71
CA ILE A 44 2.16 -8.09 -2.28
C ILE A 44 2.19 -9.56 -1.83
N SER A 45 1.59 -10.46 -2.62
CA SER A 45 1.48 -11.89 -2.29
C SER A 45 2.82 -12.62 -2.33
N ASP A 46 3.79 -12.10 -3.09
CA ASP A 46 5.15 -12.64 -3.17
C ASP A 46 6.01 -12.25 -1.96
N ILE A 47 5.54 -11.36 -1.07
CA ILE A 47 6.27 -11.01 0.15
C ILE A 47 6.16 -12.15 1.16
N ASN A 48 7.31 -12.73 1.52
CA ASN A 48 7.40 -13.65 2.63
C ASN A 48 7.81 -12.90 3.90
N TRP A 49 6.85 -12.46 4.70
CA TRP A 49 7.08 -11.68 5.92
C TRP A 49 7.98 -12.35 6.98
N ASP A 50 8.14 -13.67 6.91
CA ASP A 50 8.97 -14.44 7.83
C ASP A 50 10.42 -14.63 7.36
N ALA A 51 10.70 -14.41 6.07
CA ALA A 51 11.99 -14.78 5.45
C ALA A 51 12.61 -13.70 4.55
N ASP A 52 11.79 -12.83 3.95
CA ASP A 52 12.31 -11.74 3.14
C ASP A 52 12.92 -10.67 4.07
N PRO A 53 14.08 -10.10 3.72
CA PRO A 53 14.60 -8.95 4.45
C PRO A 53 13.63 -7.75 4.28
N PRO A 54 13.46 -6.89 5.30
CA PRO A 54 12.49 -5.80 5.26
C PRO A 54 12.66 -4.84 4.07
N GLU A 55 13.89 -4.64 3.59
CA GLU A 55 14.16 -3.80 2.42
C GLU A 55 13.64 -4.41 1.12
N LEU A 56 13.63 -5.74 1.01
CA LEU A 56 13.02 -6.42 -0.13
C LEU A 56 11.49 -6.32 -0.07
N ALA A 57 10.91 -6.46 1.12
CA ALA A 57 9.48 -6.25 1.33
C ALA A 57 9.08 -4.81 0.97
N ASP A 58 9.78 -3.79 1.46
CA ASP A 58 9.51 -2.39 1.11
C ASP A 58 9.68 -2.13 -0.40
N ALA A 59 10.69 -2.69 -1.06
CA ALA A 59 10.84 -2.55 -2.50
C ALA A 59 9.67 -3.15 -3.30
N LYS A 60 9.17 -4.33 -2.89
CA LYS A 60 7.96 -4.94 -3.49
C LYS A 60 6.73 -4.07 -3.25
N LEU A 61 6.57 -3.52 -2.04
CA LEU A 61 5.46 -2.65 -1.66
C LEU A 61 5.48 -1.31 -2.38
N GLN A 62 6.65 -0.68 -2.56
CA GLN A 62 6.79 0.52 -3.39
C GLN A 62 6.38 0.25 -4.84
N GLY A 63 6.74 -0.90 -5.39
CA GLY A 63 6.28 -1.34 -6.70
C GLY A 63 4.76 -1.47 -6.77
N ALA A 64 4.15 -2.12 -5.77
CA ALA A 64 2.71 -2.25 -5.68
C ALA A 64 2.00 -0.90 -5.52
N GLU A 65 2.57 0.03 -4.74
CA GLU A 65 2.05 1.38 -4.56
C GLU A 65 2.04 2.18 -5.87
N VAL A 66 3.07 2.05 -6.70
CA VAL A 66 3.12 2.69 -8.03
C VAL A 66 1.98 2.17 -8.91
N ASP A 67 1.84 0.85 -9.00
CA ASP A 67 0.81 0.20 -9.81
C ASP A 67 -0.61 0.62 -9.33
N LEU A 68 -0.85 0.62 -8.01
CA LEU A 68 -2.12 1.02 -7.42
C LEU A 68 -2.42 2.52 -7.60
N ASN A 69 -1.41 3.39 -7.51
CA ASN A 69 -1.60 4.82 -7.75
C ASN A 69 -1.95 5.11 -9.20
N GLU A 70 -1.34 4.39 -10.15
CA GLU A 70 -1.71 4.47 -11.56
C GLU A 70 -3.14 3.95 -11.79
N ALA A 71 -3.48 2.79 -11.21
CA ALA A 71 -4.83 2.24 -11.27
C ALA A 71 -5.86 3.25 -10.75
N ARG A 72 -5.61 3.86 -9.58
CA ARG A 72 -6.46 4.88 -8.95
C ARG A 72 -6.75 6.05 -9.88
N ILE A 73 -5.72 6.55 -10.59
CA ILE A 73 -5.88 7.65 -11.54
C ILE A 73 -6.82 7.24 -12.69
N ILE A 74 -6.65 6.02 -13.21
CA ILE A 74 -7.48 5.49 -14.29
C ILE A 74 -8.94 5.32 -13.84
N VAL A 75 -9.20 4.63 -12.72
CA VAL A 75 -10.58 4.40 -12.24
C VAL A 75 -11.25 5.70 -11.78
N GLY A 76 -10.47 6.65 -11.25
CA GLY A 76 -10.99 7.96 -10.88
C GLY A 76 -11.44 8.80 -12.09
N ALA A 77 -10.83 8.60 -13.26
CA ALA A 77 -11.17 9.34 -14.48
C ALA A 77 -12.52 8.92 -15.08
N ILE A 78 -12.93 7.66 -14.89
CA ILE A 78 -14.21 7.12 -15.40
C ILE A 78 -15.40 7.41 -14.47
N GLN A 79 -15.22 8.26 -13.44
CA GLN A 79 -16.24 8.73 -12.50
C GLN A 79 -17.23 7.63 -12.05
N PRO A 80 -16.82 6.73 -11.15
CA PRO A 80 -17.70 5.66 -10.70
C PRO A 80 -19.01 6.23 -10.15
N ASP A 81 -20.12 5.93 -10.83
CA ASP A 81 -21.46 6.39 -10.44
C ASP A 81 -21.91 5.68 -9.16
N SER A 82 -21.52 6.24 -8.02
CA SER A 82 -21.91 5.79 -6.69
C SER A 82 -23.40 6.03 -6.37
N GLY A 83 -24.13 6.75 -7.24
CA GLY A 83 -25.58 6.95 -7.17
C GLY A 83 -26.38 6.02 -8.07
N SER A 84 -25.72 5.21 -8.91
CA SER A 84 -26.34 4.21 -9.77
C SER A 84 -27.03 3.13 -8.94
N ALA A 85 -28.18 2.64 -9.43
CA ALA A 85 -28.84 1.47 -8.85
C ALA A 85 -28.31 0.13 -9.39
N LYS A 86 -27.29 0.16 -10.26
CA LYS A 86 -26.75 -1.02 -10.94
C LYS A 86 -25.32 -1.31 -10.50
N PRO A 87 -24.93 -2.60 -10.43
CA PRO A 87 -23.54 -2.99 -10.24
C PRO A 87 -22.61 -2.35 -11.26
N SER A 88 -21.41 -1.96 -10.81
CA SER A 88 -20.41 -1.29 -11.63
C SER A 88 -19.01 -1.80 -11.27
N THR A 89 -18.31 -2.34 -12.27
CA THR A 89 -16.90 -2.75 -12.15
C THR A 89 -16.02 -1.57 -11.75
N ALA A 90 -16.24 -0.39 -12.35
CA ALA A 90 -15.51 0.82 -12.01
C ALA A 90 -15.66 1.20 -10.54
N TYR A 91 -16.87 1.08 -9.97
CA TYR A 91 -17.11 1.33 -8.55
C TYR A 91 -16.35 0.32 -7.67
N ALA A 92 -16.53 -0.98 -7.93
CA ALA A 92 -15.90 -2.02 -7.12
C ALA A 92 -14.37 -1.93 -7.17
N LEU A 93 -13.80 -1.75 -8.37
CA LEU A 93 -12.36 -1.61 -8.57
C LEU A 93 -11.81 -0.36 -7.90
N HIS A 94 -12.53 0.77 -7.96
CA HIS A 94 -12.14 2.00 -7.29
C HIS A 94 -12.01 1.79 -5.77
N GLU A 95 -13.00 1.16 -5.13
CA GLU A 95 -12.94 0.89 -3.70
C GLU A 95 -11.84 -0.12 -3.32
N LEU A 96 -11.67 -1.18 -4.12
CA LEU A 96 -10.59 -2.17 -3.93
C LEU A 96 -9.20 -1.53 -4.03
N VAL A 97 -8.95 -0.73 -5.07
CA VAL A 97 -7.68 -0.01 -5.25
C VAL A 97 -7.40 0.90 -4.05
N LEU A 98 -8.39 1.66 -3.62
CA LEU A 98 -8.24 2.57 -2.50
C LEU A 98 -8.00 1.85 -1.17
N ALA A 99 -8.68 0.73 -0.92
CA ALA A 99 -8.43 -0.09 0.26
C ALA A 99 -7.04 -0.73 0.22
N LYS A 100 -6.59 -1.19 -0.95
CA LYS A 100 -5.26 -1.79 -1.13
C LYS A 100 -4.14 -0.75 -0.96
N ILE A 101 -4.35 0.50 -1.33
CA ILE A 101 -3.38 1.58 -1.05
C ILE A 101 -3.17 1.73 0.46
N SER A 102 -4.25 1.81 1.25
CA SER A 102 -4.14 1.87 2.72
C SER A 102 -3.49 0.61 3.31
N TYR A 103 -3.79 -0.57 2.76
CA TYR A 103 -3.09 -1.81 3.13
C TYR A 103 -1.58 -1.71 2.86
N VAL A 104 -1.18 -1.23 1.68
CA VAL A 104 0.24 -1.09 1.32
C VAL A 104 0.93 -0.07 2.22
N SER A 105 0.28 1.04 2.56
CA SER A 105 0.79 1.99 3.56
C SER A 105 1.03 1.29 4.90
N ALA A 106 0.04 0.54 5.41
CA ALA A 106 0.22 -0.25 6.64
C ALA A 106 1.37 -1.24 6.56
N ALA A 107 1.50 -1.94 5.43
CA ALA A 107 2.55 -2.92 5.22
C ALA A 107 3.96 -2.32 5.19
N ARG A 108 4.10 -1.10 4.67
CA ARG A 108 5.39 -0.39 4.66
C ARG A 108 5.81 0.02 6.07
N GLU A 109 4.86 0.48 6.89
CA GLU A 109 5.13 0.76 8.31
C GLU A 109 5.55 -0.51 9.06
N VAL A 110 4.99 -1.69 8.75
CA VAL A 110 5.48 -2.97 9.29
C VAL A 110 6.90 -3.27 8.84
N ALA A 111 7.24 -3.07 7.57
CA ALA A 111 8.61 -3.26 7.09
C ALA A 111 9.59 -2.33 7.80
N THR A 112 9.22 -1.06 8.02
CA THR A 112 10.03 -0.11 8.81
C THR A 112 10.17 -0.55 10.27
N ALA A 113 9.10 -1.04 10.90
CA ALA A 113 9.18 -1.60 12.26
C ALA A 113 10.14 -2.80 12.34
N GLN A 114 10.15 -3.69 11.34
CA GLN A 114 11.08 -4.82 11.29
C GLN A 114 12.54 -4.37 11.17
N ILE A 115 12.84 -3.29 10.42
CA ILE A 115 14.18 -2.69 10.38
C ILE A 115 14.61 -2.24 11.78
N HIS A 116 13.72 -1.54 12.49
CA HIS A 116 14.01 -1.11 13.87
C HIS A 116 14.23 -2.30 14.81
N ILE A 117 13.45 -3.38 14.68
CA ILE A 117 13.66 -4.61 15.46
C ILE A 117 15.05 -5.20 15.17
N MET A 118 15.44 -5.31 13.91
CA MET A 118 16.78 -5.81 13.52
C MET A 118 17.90 -4.91 14.07
N ASN A 119 17.77 -3.60 13.97
CA ASN A 119 18.74 -2.66 14.53
C ASN A 119 18.84 -2.78 16.05
N ALA A 120 17.71 -3.04 16.72
CA ALA A 120 17.71 -3.30 18.16
C ALA A 120 18.49 -4.59 18.49
N GLU A 121 18.27 -5.67 17.73
CA GLU A 121 19.02 -6.92 17.89
C GLU A 121 20.53 -6.69 17.74
N ASP A 122 20.95 -5.98 16.70
CA ASP A 122 22.36 -5.59 16.49
C ASP A 122 22.92 -4.77 17.67
N ALA A 123 22.15 -3.80 18.17
CA ALA A 123 22.55 -2.98 19.32
C ALA A 123 22.67 -3.82 20.62
N ALA A 124 21.80 -4.81 20.81
CA ALA A 124 21.86 -5.73 21.94
C ALA A 124 23.14 -6.60 21.88
N GLU A 125 23.51 -7.09 20.70
CA GLU A 125 24.77 -7.85 20.51
C GLU A 125 26.01 -7.02 20.86
N LEU A 126 25.93 -5.70 20.65
CA LEU A 126 27.00 -4.74 20.96
C LEU A 126 26.90 -4.16 22.38
N TYR A 127 25.95 -4.60 23.20
CA TYR A 127 25.67 -4.08 24.55
C TYR A 127 25.34 -2.57 24.57
N GLN A 128 24.76 -2.05 23.49
CA GLN A 128 24.36 -0.65 23.33
C GLN A 128 22.89 -0.47 23.76
N TYR A 129 22.62 -0.64 25.06
CA TYR A 129 21.25 -0.66 25.59
C TYR A 129 20.42 0.61 25.33
N SER A 130 21.06 1.77 25.25
CA SER A 130 20.37 3.01 24.89
C SER A 130 19.82 2.96 23.48
N ASP A 131 20.62 2.44 22.53
CA ASP A 131 20.25 2.35 21.12
C ASP A 131 19.20 1.25 20.94
N TRP A 132 19.39 0.09 21.59
CA TRP A 132 18.39 -0.98 21.66
C TRP A 132 17.02 -0.47 22.10
N TYR A 133 16.98 0.31 23.19
CA TYR A 133 15.72 0.84 23.73
C TYR A 133 15.03 1.83 22.77
N LEU A 134 15.82 2.69 22.12
CA LEU A 134 15.31 3.65 21.13
C LEU A 134 14.73 2.94 19.91
N GLU A 135 15.45 1.95 19.38
CA GLU A 135 15.01 1.18 18.22
C GLU A 135 13.72 0.40 18.52
N LEU A 136 13.60 -0.27 19.68
CA LEU A 136 12.36 -0.95 20.05
C LEU A 136 11.16 0.01 20.23
N HIS A 137 11.38 1.24 20.71
CA HIS A 137 10.30 2.24 20.77
C HIS A 137 9.89 2.70 19.37
N ALA A 138 10.86 2.96 18.49
CA ALA A 138 10.59 3.30 17.10
C ALA A 138 9.83 2.17 16.38
N ALA A 139 10.15 0.91 16.66
CA ALA A 139 9.39 -0.23 16.14
C ALA A 139 7.91 -0.18 16.59
N LEU A 140 7.62 0.08 17.87
CA LEU A 140 6.25 0.22 18.36
C LEU A 140 5.50 1.40 17.72
N GLU A 141 6.17 2.54 17.54
CA GLU A 141 5.57 3.71 16.86
C GLU A 141 5.15 3.37 15.43
N ASN A 142 6.00 2.67 14.67
CA ASN A 142 5.65 2.23 13.31
C ASN A 142 4.55 1.17 13.30
N LEU A 143 4.50 0.25 14.28
CA LEU A 143 3.42 -0.74 14.38
C LEU A 143 2.05 -0.08 14.70
N ASP A 144 2.04 0.98 15.50
CA ASP A 144 0.83 1.76 15.76
C ASP A 144 0.34 2.52 14.51
N LEU A 145 1.26 3.09 13.72
CA LEU A 145 0.96 3.66 12.42
C LEU A 145 0.41 2.60 11.45
N ALA A 146 1.04 1.43 11.39
CA ALA A 146 0.58 0.31 10.58
C ALA A 146 -0.86 -0.10 10.93
N ARG A 147 -1.17 -0.19 12.22
CA ARG A 147 -2.54 -0.48 12.68
C ARG A 147 -3.53 0.60 12.23
N THR A 148 -3.15 1.87 12.34
CA THR A 148 -4.00 2.99 11.94
C THR A 148 -4.32 2.93 10.45
N GLU A 149 -3.31 2.74 9.60
CA GLU A 149 -3.48 2.62 8.15
C GLU A 149 -4.29 1.37 7.76
N LEU A 150 -4.07 0.24 8.44
CA LEU A 150 -4.84 -0.98 8.19
C LEU A 150 -6.31 -0.79 8.57
N SER A 151 -6.60 -0.07 9.66
CA SER A 151 -7.96 0.27 10.06
C SER A 151 -8.67 1.16 9.03
N LEU A 152 -7.95 1.99 8.28
CA LEU A 152 -8.52 2.75 7.16
C LEU A 152 -8.91 1.83 6.00
N SER A 153 -8.07 0.82 5.70
CA SER A 153 -8.39 -0.23 4.73
C SER A 153 -9.66 -0.99 5.14
N ASP A 154 -9.72 -1.48 6.38
CA ASP A 154 -10.89 -2.20 6.93
C ASP A 154 -12.17 -1.36 6.87
N SER A 155 -12.10 -0.11 7.35
CA SER A 155 -13.25 0.79 7.34
C SER A 155 -13.77 1.04 5.93
N ARG A 156 -12.87 1.11 4.94
CA ARG A 156 -13.25 1.23 3.54
C ARG A 156 -13.92 -0.04 3.03
N MET A 157 -13.32 -1.21 3.28
CA MET A 157 -13.88 -2.50 2.86
C MET A 157 -15.28 -2.75 3.45
N ASP A 158 -15.48 -2.45 4.73
CA ASP A 158 -16.77 -2.57 5.40
C ASP A 158 -17.80 -1.55 4.92
N GLY A 159 -17.33 -0.41 4.39
CA GLY A 159 -18.16 0.64 3.81
C GLY A 159 -18.59 0.38 2.36
N ILE A 160 -18.07 -0.67 1.69
CA ILE A 160 -18.42 -0.98 0.31
C ILE A 160 -19.90 -1.36 0.20
N ASN A 161 -20.64 -0.69 -0.69
CA ASN A 161 -22.00 -1.05 -0.99
C ASN A 161 -22.03 -2.30 -1.90
N MET A 162 -22.20 -3.47 -1.28
CA MET A 162 -22.22 -4.76 -1.98
C MET A 162 -23.33 -4.91 -3.03
N THR A 163 -24.36 -4.05 -3.05
CA THR A 163 -25.35 -4.04 -4.13
C THR A 163 -24.79 -3.46 -5.43
N LEU A 164 -23.76 -2.63 -5.34
CA LEU A 164 -23.06 -2.02 -6.48
C LEU A 164 -21.84 -2.83 -6.94
N VAL A 165 -21.48 -3.88 -6.21
CA VAL A 165 -20.38 -4.78 -6.57
C VAL A 165 -20.89 -5.90 -7.48
N PRO A 166 -20.35 -6.04 -8.72
CA PRO A 166 -20.64 -7.17 -9.60
C PRO A 166 -20.35 -8.50 -8.90
N VAL A 167 -21.12 -9.55 -9.20
CA VAL A 167 -21.07 -10.82 -8.44
C VAL A 167 -19.66 -11.45 -8.49
N GLU A 168 -19.02 -11.35 -9.64
CA GLU A 168 -17.66 -11.80 -9.93
C GLU A 168 -16.59 -11.15 -9.05
N MET A 169 -16.75 -9.88 -8.65
CA MET A 169 -15.78 -9.14 -7.84
C MET A 169 -16.05 -9.21 -6.33
N ARG A 170 -17.13 -9.90 -5.92
CA ARG A 170 -17.44 -10.02 -4.48
C ARG A 170 -16.43 -10.90 -3.75
N SER A 171 -15.80 -11.84 -4.46
CA SER A 171 -14.70 -12.64 -3.89
C SER A 171 -13.53 -11.73 -3.53
N ASP A 172 -13.12 -10.85 -4.44
CA ASP A 172 -12.00 -9.93 -4.25
C ASP A 172 -12.16 -9.03 -3.01
N VAL A 173 -13.41 -8.59 -2.75
CA VAL A 173 -13.77 -7.83 -1.55
C VAL A 173 -13.54 -8.67 -0.29
N VAL A 174 -14.06 -9.90 -0.26
CA VAL A 174 -13.92 -10.81 0.88
C VAL A 174 -12.46 -11.23 1.08
N GLU A 175 -11.73 -11.46 0.00
CA GLU A 175 -10.31 -11.81 0.03
C GLU A 175 -9.46 -10.66 0.59
N THR A 176 -9.77 -9.42 0.22
CA THR A 176 -9.10 -8.24 0.79
C THR A 176 -9.43 -8.06 2.27
N GLN A 177 -10.68 -8.29 2.71
CA GLN A 177 -11.01 -8.30 4.14
C GLN A 177 -10.25 -9.40 4.91
N ALA A 178 -10.14 -10.60 4.33
CA ALA A 178 -9.39 -11.69 4.92
C ALA A 178 -7.88 -11.38 5.00
N LEU A 179 -7.33 -10.75 3.95
CA LEU A 179 -5.95 -10.26 3.93
C LEU A 179 -5.70 -9.28 5.07
N ASN A 180 -6.57 -8.27 5.24
CA ASN A 180 -6.44 -7.31 6.33
C ASN A 180 -6.49 -7.99 7.70
N ALA A 181 -7.43 -8.91 7.92
CA ALA A 181 -7.54 -9.65 9.18
C ALA A 181 -6.33 -10.55 9.47
N ASN A 182 -5.70 -11.11 8.43
CA ASN A 182 -4.43 -11.83 8.57
C ASN A 182 -3.30 -10.87 8.96
N PHE A 183 -3.22 -9.72 8.31
CA PHE A 183 -2.16 -8.74 8.53
C PHE A 183 -2.26 -8.06 9.91
N ALA A 184 -3.48 -7.81 10.39
CA ALA A 184 -3.72 -7.32 11.76
C ALA A 184 -3.18 -8.28 12.83
N ARG A 185 -3.27 -9.59 12.59
CA ARG A 185 -2.66 -10.61 13.47
C ARG A 185 -1.15 -10.55 13.46
N LEU A 186 -0.53 -10.32 12.30
CA LEU A 186 0.92 -10.13 12.20
C LEU A 186 1.37 -8.91 13.01
N ILE A 187 0.73 -7.75 12.82
CA ILE A 187 1.04 -6.51 13.58
C ILE A 187 0.94 -6.78 15.08
N THR A 188 -0.16 -7.39 15.53
CA THR A 188 -0.37 -7.71 16.95
C THR A 188 0.72 -8.64 17.51
N SER A 189 1.14 -9.63 16.72
CA SER A 189 2.21 -10.56 17.12
C SER A 189 3.56 -9.86 17.25
N LEU A 190 3.88 -8.92 16.35
CA LEU A 190 5.11 -8.14 16.39
C LEU A 190 5.14 -7.22 17.60
N GLU A 191 4.05 -6.49 17.85
CA GLU A 191 3.94 -5.60 19.01
C GLU A 191 4.12 -6.35 20.31
N GLN A 192 3.43 -7.48 20.47
CA GLN A 192 3.56 -8.31 21.67
C GLN A 192 5.01 -8.77 21.87
N SER A 193 5.72 -9.09 20.79
CA SER A 193 7.12 -9.50 20.85
C SER A 193 8.03 -8.35 21.32
N VAL A 194 7.82 -7.14 20.78
CA VAL A 194 8.57 -5.94 21.17
C VAL A 194 8.26 -5.52 22.61
N GLU A 195 6.99 -5.55 23.02
CA GLU A 195 6.58 -5.23 24.39
C GLU A 195 7.20 -6.19 25.42
N ILE A 196 7.25 -7.48 25.10
CA ILE A 196 7.92 -8.49 25.96
C ILE A 196 9.41 -8.18 26.06
N ALA A 197 10.07 -7.82 24.95
CA ALA A 197 11.48 -7.47 24.95
C ALA A 197 11.78 -6.24 25.83
N LEU A 198 10.91 -5.23 25.82
CA LEU A 198 11.03 -4.03 26.66
C LEU A 198 10.76 -4.25 28.15
N GLN A 199 10.07 -5.33 28.52
CA GLN A 199 9.77 -5.67 29.93
C GLN A 199 10.83 -6.56 30.59
N GLY A 200 11.69 -7.20 29.80
CA GLY A 200 12.79 -8.08 30.24
C GLY A 200 14.04 -7.34 30.66
#